data_AF-A0A8J7RHK6-F1
#
_entry.id   AF-A0A8J7RHK6-F1
#
_cell.length_a   1.000
_cell.length_b   1.000
_cell.length_c   1.000
_cell.angle_alpha   90.00
_cell.angle_beta   90.00
_cell.angle_gamma   90.00
#
_symmetry.space_group_name_H-M   'P 1'
#
loop_
_entity.id
_entity.type
_entity.pdbx_description
1 polymer ?
#
loop_
_entity_poly.entity_id
_entity_poly.type
_entity_poly.pdbx_seq_one_letter_code
_entity_poly.pdbx_strand_id
1 'polypeptide(L)'
;MLFGCRPCDARGFVVLDRPYLEGPLKDPYYGARREATAIVTQACPSAFSTCFCNWVGSHPADGEGSDVLFTAVEGGYALEALTDKGAALLEGSGFAPAEEKRQAVDDAHAAAA
;
A
#
# COMPACT_ATOMS: atom_id res chain seq x y z
N MET A 1 2.95 -12.25 5.07
CA MET A 1 3.24 -10.95 4.46
C MET A 1 3.09 -11.08 2.95
N LEU A 2 2.45 -10.11 2.31
CA LEU A 2 2.46 -9.91 0.86
C LEU A 2 3.33 -8.68 0.58
N PHE A 3 4.34 -8.83 -0.27
CA PHE A 3 5.32 -7.78 -0.55
C PHE A 3 5.40 -7.49 -2.04
N GLY A 4 5.47 -6.21 -2.41
CA GLY A 4 5.61 -5.76 -3.78
C GLY A 4 4.32 -5.80 -4.61
N CYS A 5 3.17 -5.98 -3.96
CA CYS A 5 1.88 -5.82 -4.62
C CYS A 5 1.66 -4.37 -5.06
N ARG A 6 0.79 -4.15 -6.06
CA ARG A 6 0.44 -2.80 -6.49
C ARG A 6 -0.64 -2.20 -5.59
N PRO A 7 -0.73 -0.87 -5.48
CA PRO A 7 -1.83 -0.17 -4.81
C PRO A 7 -3.22 -0.70 -5.17
N CYS A 8 -3.46 -0.99 -6.45
CA CYS A 8 -4.75 -1.55 -6.89
C CYS A 8 -4.99 -3.00 -6.43
N ASP A 9 -3.96 -3.79 -6.16
CA ASP A 9 -4.10 -5.11 -5.54
C ASP A 9 -4.51 -4.97 -4.08
N ALA A 10 -3.87 -4.03 -3.35
CA ALA A 10 -4.21 -3.74 -1.95
C ALA A 10 -5.62 -3.19 -1.80
N ARG A 11 -6.04 -2.29 -2.71
CA ARG A 11 -7.40 -1.80 -2.82
C ARG A 11 -8.42 -2.92 -2.98
N GLY A 12 -8.04 -3.99 -3.68
CA GLY A 12 -8.85 -5.20 -3.82
C GLY A 12 -9.25 -5.81 -2.48
N PHE A 13 -8.36 -5.81 -1.48
CA PHE A 13 -8.71 -6.32 -0.14
C PHE A 13 -9.80 -5.49 0.52
N VAL A 14 -9.78 -4.16 0.40
CA VAL A 14 -10.85 -3.30 0.95
C VAL A 14 -12.21 -3.63 0.34
N VAL A 15 -12.24 -3.99 -0.95
CA VAL A 15 -13.48 -4.43 -1.61
C VAL A 15 -13.93 -5.80 -1.09
N LEU A 16 -12.99 -6.72 -0.86
CA LEU A 16 -13.27 -8.05 -0.32
C LEU A 16 -13.64 -8.02 1.17
N ASP A 17 -13.13 -7.07 1.94
CA ASP A 17 -13.46 -6.90 3.36
C ASP A 17 -14.98 -6.69 3.54
N ARG A 18 -15.66 -6.03 2.58
CA ARG A 18 -17.11 -5.77 2.63
C ARG A 18 -17.97 -7.06 2.75
N PRO A 19 -17.95 -8.01 1.78
CA PRO A 19 -18.75 -9.22 1.90
C PRO A 19 -18.28 -10.17 3.01
N TYR A 20 -16.99 -10.18 3.37
CA TYR A 20 -16.44 -11.16 4.32
C TYR A 20 -16.41 -10.69 5.78
N LEU A 21 -16.35 -9.38 6.04
CA LEU A 21 -16.13 -8.82 7.39
C LEU A 21 -17.16 -7.79 7.84
N GLU A 22 -17.85 -7.13 6.92
CA GLU A 22 -18.82 -6.06 7.26
C GLU A 22 -20.28 -6.55 7.31
N GLY A 23 -20.54 -7.77 6.84
CA GLY A 23 -21.86 -8.40 6.88
C GLY A 23 -22.30 -8.87 8.28
N PRO A 24 -23.56 -9.33 8.43
CA PRO A 24 -24.10 -9.85 9.69
C PRO A 24 -23.40 -11.13 10.16
N LEU A 25 -22.79 -11.88 9.23
CA LEU A 25 -21.95 -13.03 9.52
C LEU A 25 -20.56 -12.76 8.97
N LYS A 26 -19.56 -12.74 9.87
CA LYS A 26 -18.15 -12.53 9.49
C LYS A 26 -17.49 -13.87 9.23
N ASP A 27 -16.71 -13.98 8.16
CA ASP A 27 -15.91 -15.16 7.88
C ASP A 27 -14.66 -15.18 8.79
N PRO A 28 -14.58 -16.13 9.74
CA PRO A 28 -13.47 -16.15 10.70
C PRO A 28 -12.14 -16.54 10.05
N TYR A 29 -12.15 -17.29 8.94
CA TYR A 29 -10.94 -17.71 8.25
C TYR A 29 -10.37 -16.58 7.41
N TYR A 30 -11.23 -15.81 6.74
CA TYR A 30 -10.82 -14.61 6.02
C TYR A 30 -10.28 -13.57 7.00
N GLY A 31 -11.01 -13.27 8.07
CA GLY A 31 -10.61 -12.28 9.08
C GLY A 31 -9.24 -12.60 9.71
N ALA A 32 -9.05 -13.85 10.17
CA ALA A 32 -7.77 -14.27 10.74
C ALA A 32 -6.60 -14.12 9.76
N ARG A 33 -6.80 -14.45 8.47
CA ARG A 33 -5.76 -14.27 7.43
C ARG A 33 -5.53 -12.80 7.12
N ARG A 34 -6.59 -11.99 7.02
CA ARG A 34 -6.52 -10.56 6.73
C ARG A 34 -5.77 -9.80 7.83
N GLU A 35 -6.02 -10.15 9.08
CA GLU A 35 -5.33 -9.58 10.25
C GLU A 35 -3.87 -10.02 10.31
N ALA A 36 -3.57 -11.32 10.16
CA ALA A 36 -2.21 -11.85 10.22
C ALA A 36 -1.33 -11.48 9.02
N THR A 37 -1.93 -11.01 7.92
CA THR A 37 -1.19 -10.63 6.71
C THR A 37 -0.88 -9.15 6.72
N ALA A 38 0.41 -8.83 6.70
CA ALA A 38 0.87 -7.49 6.35
C ALA A 38 0.93 -7.31 4.82
N ILE A 39 0.45 -6.17 4.34
CA ILE A 39 0.37 -5.78 2.93
C ILE A 39 1.38 -4.65 2.66
N VAL A 40 2.44 -4.95 1.92
CA VAL A 40 3.49 -3.99 1.57
C VAL A 40 3.42 -3.74 0.06
N THR A 41 3.04 -2.52 -0.33
CA THR A 41 2.80 -2.12 -1.72
C THR A 41 3.90 -1.24 -2.28
N GLN A 42 4.14 -1.37 -3.59
CA GLN A 42 5.00 -0.46 -4.34
C GLN A 42 4.17 0.58 -5.08
N ALA A 43 4.39 1.87 -4.82
CA ALA A 43 3.83 2.92 -5.66
C ALA A 43 4.24 2.69 -7.13
N CYS A 44 3.27 2.75 -8.05
CA CYS A 44 3.54 2.60 -9.47
C CYS A 44 4.43 3.75 -9.95
N PRO A 45 5.52 3.48 -10.70
CA PRO A 45 6.43 4.52 -11.17
C PRO A 45 5.82 5.38 -12.30
N SER A 46 4.80 4.86 -12.98
CA SER A 46 4.10 5.54 -14.07
C SER A 46 2.73 4.90 -14.30
N ALA A 47 1.69 5.70 -14.52
CA ALA A 47 0.43 5.24 -15.06
C ALA A 47 0.51 5.05 -16.58
N PHE A 48 -0.30 4.12 -17.09
CA PHE A 48 -0.55 3.93 -18.51
C PHE A 48 -1.99 4.34 -18.83
N SER A 49 -2.27 4.67 -20.09
CA SER A 49 -3.62 4.99 -20.55
C SER A 49 -4.64 3.87 -20.33
N THR A 50 -4.17 2.64 -20.14
CA THR A 50 -4.97 1.45 -19.90
C THR A 50 -5.03 1.03 -18.42
N CYS A 51 -4.42 1.79 -17.51
CA CYS A 51 -4.46 1.50 -16.08
C CYS A 51 -5.89 1.62 -15.54
N PHE A 52 -6.39 0.52 -14.99
CA PHE A 52 -7.76 0.44 -14.47
C PHE A 52 -7.96 1.19 -13.14
N CYS A 53 -6.91 1.34 -12.32
CA CYS A 53 -7.01 1.96 -11.00
C CYS A 53 -7.63 3.37 -11.04
N ASN A 54 -7.26 4.18 -12.04
CA ASN A 54 -7.83 5.51 -12.25
C ASN A 54 -9.36 5.48 -12.47
N TRP A 55 -9.85 4.48 -13.20
CA TRP A 55 -11.27 4.34 -13.52
C TRP A 55 -12.14 3.93 -12.32
N VAL A 56 -11.53 3.40 -11.27
CA VAL A 56 -12.21 2.97 -10.05
C VAL A 56 -11.95 3.90 -8.86
N GLY A 57 -11.46 5.12 -9.12
CA GLY A 57 -11.23 6.13 -8.07
C GLY A 57 -10.04 5.82 -7.16
N SER A 58 -9.08 5.03 -7.66
CA SER A 58 -7.77 4.79 -7.05
C SER A 58 -6.69 5.49 -7.90
N HIS A 59 -5.43 5.41 -7.50
CA HIS A 59 -4.31 6.05 -8.21
C HIS A 59 -2.97 5.29 -7.99
N PRO A 60 -1.92 5.60 -8.76
CA PRO A 60 -0.59 4.95 -8.70
C PRO A 60 0.07 4.85 -7.31
N ALA A 61 -0.34 5.69 -6.36
CA ALA A 61 0.21 5.75 -5.01
C ALA A 61 -0.89 5.63 -3.94
N ASP A 62 -2.04 5.04 -4.28
CA ASP A 62 -3.15 4.86 -3.35
C ASP A 62 -2.75 3.91 -2.20
N GLY A 63 -2.63 4.46 -1.00
CA GLY A 63 -2.25 3.70 0.19
C GLY A 63 -3.36 2.81 0.73
N GLU A 64 -4.62 2.96 0.27
CA GLU A 64 -5.75 2.31 0.91
C GLU A 64 -5.67 0.77 0.81
N GLY A 65 -5.73 0.11 1.97
CA GLY A 65 -5.56 -1.34 2.09
C GLY A 65 -4.11 -1.82 2.27
N SER A 66 -3.13 -0.91 2.18
CA SER A 66 -1.71 -1.19 2.44
C SER A 66 -1.35 -0.92 3.90
N ASP A 67 -0.41 -1.70 4.44
CA ASP A 67 0.22 -1.42 5.74
C ASP A 67 1.49 -0.57 5.57
N VAL A 68 2.25 -0.81 4.50
CA VAL A 68 3.42 -0.02 4.10
C VAL A 68 3.34 0.27 2.61
N LEU A 69 3.56 1.53 2.22
CA LEU A 69 3.74 1.93 0.82
C LEU A 69 5.20 2.31 0.62
N PHE A 70 5.85 1.73 -0.38
CA PHE A 70 7.22 2.09 -0.74
C PHE A 70 7.30 2.71 -2.13
N THR A 71 8.06 3.79 -2.23
CA THR A 71 8.18 4.61 -3.44
C THR A 71 9.63 4.64 -3.88
N ALA A 72 9.87 4.39 -5.17
CA ALA A 72 11.20 4.50 -5.74
C ALA A 72 11.64 5.98 -5.75
N VAL A 73 12.82 6.25 -5.20
CA VAL A 73 13.43 7.59 -5.18
C VAL A 73 14.89 7.46 -5.59
N GLU A 74 15.56 8.59 -5.82
CA GLU A 74 16.99 8.56 -6.11
C GLU A 74 17.78 7.95 -4.94
N GLY A 75 18.54 6.89 -5.25
CA GLY A 75 19.36 6.16 -4.29
C GLY A 75 18.65 5.01 -3.57
N GLY A 76 17.38 4.69 -3.89
CA GLY A 76 16.71 3.52 -3.34
C GLY A 76 15.19 3.66 -3.24
N TYR A 77 14.65 3.35 -2.07
CA TYR A 77 13.22 3.40 -1.80
C TYR A 77 12.96 4.16 -0.49
N ALA A 78 11.94 5.00 -0.50
CA ALA A 78 11.36 5.56 0.71
C ALA A 78 10.15 4.70 1.11
N LEU A 79 10.05 4.32 2.39
CA LEU A 79 8.97 3.50 2.93
C LEU A 79 8.13 4.35 3.88
N GLU A 80 6.81 4.33 3.68
CA GLU A 80 5.83 5.00 4.52
C GLU A 80 4.95 3.95 5.21
N ALA A 81 4.89 4.00 6.55
CA ALA A 81 3.93 3.21 7.30
C ALA A 81 2.55 3.89 7.27
N LEU A 82 1.53 3.14 6.87
CA LEU A 82 0.16 3.63 6.74
C LEU A 82 -0.75 3.10 7.85
N THR A 83 -0.31 2.04 8.55
CA THR A 83 -1.02 1.43 9.67
C THR A 83 -0.06 1.14 10.82
N ASP A 84 -0.59 0.89 12.02
CA ASP A 84 0.22 0.45 13.18
C ASP A 84 0.99 -0.85 12.89
N LYS A 85 0.40 -1.76 12.11
CA LYS A 85 1.07 -2.99 11.66
C LYS A 85 2.26 -2.66 10.76
N GLY A 86 2.12 -1.67 9.87
CA GLY A 86 3.21 -1.17 9.06
C GLY A 86 4.30 -0.50 9.89
N ALA A 87 3.93 0.32 10.86
CA ALA A 87 4.88 0.97 11.77
C ALA A 87 5.71 -0.07 12.55
N ALA A 88 5.05 -1.09 13.11
CA ALA A 88 5.72 -2.19 13.80
C ALA A 88 6.65 -3.01 12.90
N LEU A 89 6.37 -3.10 11.59
CA LEU A 89 7.27 -3.75 10.63
C LEU A 89 8.51 -2.92 10.31
N LEU A 90 8.39 -1.60 10.31
CA LEU A 90 9.51 -0.70 10.07
C LEU A 90 10.34 -0.50 11.35
N GLU A 91 9.73 -0.64 12.52
CA GLU A 91 10.44 -0.63 13.80
C GLU A 91 11.45 -1.79 13.87
N GLY A 92 12.73 -1.47 14.07
CA GLY A 92 13.81 -2.47 14.12
C GLY A 92 14.31 -2.99 12.77
N SER A 93 13.80 -2.47 11.65
CA SER A 93 14.23 -2.85 10.30
C SER A 93 15.66 -2.41 9.94
N GLY A 94 16.23 -1.46 10.70
CA GLY A 94 17.54 -0.88 10.42
C GLY A 94 17.56 0.12 9.25
N PHE A 95 16.39 0.49 8.71
CA PHE A 95 16.29 1.56 7.72
C PHE A 95 16.58 2.92 8.34
N ALA A 96 17.26 3.77 7.58
CA ALA A 96 17.48 5.15 7.97
C ALA A 96 16.16 5.93 7.89
N PRO A 97 15.95 6.93 8.77
CA PRO A 97 14.92 7.94 8.56
C PRO A 97 15.09 8.56 7.17
N ALA A 98 13.98 8.91 6.52
CA ALA A 98 13.95 9.36 5.13
C ALA A 98 13.05 10.59 4.95
N GLU A 99 12.87 11.39 6.00
CA GLU A 99 12.08 12.62 5.98
C GLU A 99 12.62 13.61 4.93
N GLU A 100 13.94 13.64 4.69
CA GLU A 100 14.55 14.47 3.64
C GLU A 100 14.16 14.03 2.22
N LYS A 101 13.69 12.79 2.05
CA LYS A 101 13.21 12.25 0.77
C LYS A 101 11.74 12.53 0.52
N ARG A 102 11.02 13.19 1.45
CA ARG A 102 9.57 13.44 1.32
C ARG A 102 9.20 14.14 0.01
N GLN A 103 9.93 15.21 -0.34
CA GLN A 103 9.69 15.91 -1.60
C GLN A 103 9.88 15.00 -2.83
N ALA A 104 10.93 14.16 -2.81
CA ALA A 104 11.18 13.22 -3.91
C ALA A 104 10.08 12.16 -4.04
N VAL A 105 9.47 11.75 -2.92
CA VAL A 105 8.29 10.87 -2.93
C VAL A 105 7.08 11.57 -3.55
N ASP A 106 6.79 12.80 -3.11
CA ASP A 106 5.67 13.57 -3.61
C ASP A 106 5.82 13.86 -5.13
N ASP A 107 7.03 14.19 -5.58
CA ASP A 107 7.36 14.38 -7.00
C ASP A 107 7.18 13.08 -7.81
N ALA A 108 7.62 11.94 -7.25
CA ALA A 108 7.44 10.64 -7.89
C ALA A 108 5.96 10.25 -8.02
N HIS A 109 5.14 10.56 -7.02
CA HIS A 109 3.69 10.32 -7.08
C HIS A 109 3.01 11.20 -8.11
N ALA A 110 3.38 12.48 -8.16
CA ALA A 110 2.85 13.43 -9.14
C ALA A 110 3.22 13.07 -10.58
N ALA A 111 4.47 12.64 -10.81
CA ALA A 111 4.93 12.20 -12.13
C ALA A 111 4.30 10.89 -12.59
N ALA A 112 3.83 10.05 -11.66
CA ALA A 112 3.18 8.79 -11.98
C ALA A 112 1.71 8.92 -12.36
N ALA A 113 1.04 10.00 -11.95
CA ALA A 113 -0.39 10.26 -12.21
C ALA A 113 -0.65 10.69 -13.67
#